data_AF-A0A932E5Q2-F1
#
_entry.id   AF-A0A932E5Q2-F1
#
_cell.length_a   1.000
_cell.length_b   1.000
_cell.length_c   1.000
_cell.angle_alpha   90.00
_cell.angle_beta   90.00
_cell.angle_gamma   90.00
#
_symmetry.space_group_name_H-M   'P 1'
#
loop_
_entity.id
_entity.type
_entity.pdbx_description
1 polymer ?
#
loop_
_entity_poly.entity_id
_entity_poly.type
_entity_poly.pdbx_seq_one_letter_code
_entity_poly.pdbx_strand_id
1 'polypeptide(L)'
;MSAPLPRRGFFDLICRFLAAVISSIVLLAADAAGNDDFDPLAAWLDQQRAEVSAGIARLREQAVKIEQILSTARKSHHQALERGDRKAAETYAAAIVRAREAFDKNTATLAVESERLAALARAGDCRTMPRLQSPASDAVP
;
A
#
# COMPACT_ATOMS: atom_id res chain seq x y z
N MET A 1 2.46 20.69 -37.85
CA MET A 1 3.20 19.79 -36.95
C MET A 1 3.07 20.35 -35.55
N SER A 2 2.15 19.83 -34.72
CA SER A 2 1.87 20.36 -33.38
C SER A 2 2.67 19.58 -32.34
N ALA A 3 3.48 20.29 -31.55
CA ALA A 3 4.28 19.71 -30.48
C ALA A 3 3.38 19.32 -29.28
N PRO A 4 3.57 18.13 -28.67
CA PRO A 4 2.83 17.74 -27.47
C PRO A 4 3.35 18.51 -26.25
N LEU A 5 2.45 19.21 -25.55
CA LEU A 5 2.71 19.89 -24.27
C LEU A 5 3.25 18.92 -23.20
N PRO A 6 4.15 19.36 -22.30
CA PRO A 6 4.73 18.50 -21.28
C PRO A 6 3.69 18.13 -20.21
N ARG A 7 3.16 16.90 -20.30
CA ARG A 7 2.20 16.28 -19.36
C ARG A 7 2.57 16.38 -17.88
N ARG A 8 3.85 16.60 -17.54
CA ARG A 8 4.33 16.77 -16.15
C ARG A 8 3.85 18.06 -15.49
N GLY A 9 3.78 19.18 -16.22
CA GLY A 9 3.36 20.45 -15.64
C GLY A 9 1.87 20.48 -15.28
N PHE A 10 1.04 19.80 -16.06
CA PHE A 10 -0.40 19.73 -15.83
C PHE A 10 -0.76 18.89 -14.60
N PHE A 11 -0.08 17.75 -14.40
CA PHE A 11 -0.29 16.92 -13.22
C PHE A 11 0.17 17.63 -11.93
N ASP A 12 1.30 18.33 -11.97
CA ASP A 12 1.79 19.15 -10.86
C ASP A 12 0.81 20.29 -10.51
N LEU A 13 0.22 20.92 -11.53
CA LEU A 13 -0.81 21.94 -11.36
C LEU A 13 -2.08 21.37 -10.71
N ILE A 14 -2.53 20.20 -11.16
CA ILE A 14 -3.70 19.50 -10.58
C ILE A 14 -3.42 19.10 -9.13
N CYS A 15 -2.23 18.58 -8.82
CA CYS A 15 -1.86 18.24 -7.46
C CYS A 15 -1.82 19.47 -6.54
N ARG A 16 -1.26 20.60 -7.00
CA ARG A 16 -1.29 21.86 -6.24
C ARG A 16 -2.69 22.41 -6.06
N PHE A 17 -3.53 22.33 -7.09
CA PHE A 17 -4.91 22.80 -7.02
C PHE A 17 -5.75 21.94 -6.08
N LEU A 18 -5.64 20.62 -6.15
CA LEU A 18 -6.30 19.70 -5.22
C LEU A 18 -5.81 19.90 -3.79
N ALA A 19 -4.51 20.10 -3.58
CA ALA A 19 -3.96 20.43 -2.26
C ALA A 19 -4.55 21.75 -1.71
N ALA A 20 -4.68 22.79 -2.54
CA ALA A 20 -5.28 24.06 -2.15
C ALA A 20 -6.78 23.91 -1.82
N VAL A 21 -7.54 23.16 -2.62
CA VAL A 21 -8.97 22.90 -2.38
C VAL A 21 -9.17 22.09 -1.09
N ILE A 22 -8.37 21.05 -0.87
CA ILE A 22 -8.42 20.24 0.36
C ILE A 22 -8.05 21.11 1.57
N SER A 23 -6.99 21.92 1.49
CA SER A 23 -6.65 22.86 2.57
C SER A 23 -7.77 23.87 2.86
N SER A 24 -8.42 24.42 1.84
CA SER A 24 -9.55 25.34 2.04
C SER A 24 -10.76 24.65 2.68
N ILE A 25 -11.08 23.41 2.29
CA ILE A 25 -12.18 22.64 2.88
C ILE A 25 -11.87 22.28 4.34
N VAL A 26 -10.61 21.90 4.63
CA VAL A 26 -10.15 21.59 6.00
C VAL A 26 -10.16 22.84 6.88
N LEU A 27 -9.74 24.00 6.38
CA LEU A 27 -9.82 25.27 7.12
C LEU A 27 -11.26 25.70 7.38
N LEU A 28 -12.16 25.53 6.41
CA LEU A 28 -13.58 25.85 6.57
C LEU A 28 -14.28 24.92 7.57
N ALA A 29 -13.88 23.64 7.61
CA ALA A 29 -14.38 22.67 8.57
C ALA A 29 -13.83 22.92 10.00
N ALA A 30 -12.59 23.37 10.12
CA ALA A 30 -11.99 23.73 11.41
C ALA A 30 -12.65 24.97 12.02
N ASP A 31 -12.97 25.98 11.21
CA ASP A 31 -13.66 27.21 11.63
C ASP A 31 -15.11 26.92 12.10
N ALA A 32 -15.79 25.98 11.45
CA ALA A 32 -17.16 25.58 11.82
C ALA A 32 -17.25 24.71 13.10
N ALA A 33 -16.15 24.08 13.52
CA ALA A 33 -16.17 23.08 14.59
C ALA A 33 -15.76 23.61 15.97
N GLY A 34 -15.12 24.78 16.08
CA GLY A 34 -14.69 25.34 17.38
C GLY A 34 -13.86 24.38 18.26
N ASN A 35 -13.22 23.38 17.65
CA ASN A 35 -12.49 22.31 18.32
C ASN A 35 -11.19 22.05 17.58
N ASP A 36 -10.07 22.35 18.24
CA ASP A 36 -8.70 22.19 17.72
C ASP A 36 -8.26 20.73 17.49
N ASP A 37 -9.09 19.73 17.79
CA ASP A 37 -8.67 18.32 17.86
C ASP A 37 -9.29 17.38 16.82
N PHE A 38 -10.16 17.84 15.92
CA PHE A 38 -10.72 16.97 14.89
C PHE A 38 -10.02 17.17 13.55
N ASP A 39 -9.00 16.36 13.31
CA ASP A 39 -8.40 16.28 12.00
C ASP A 39 -8.95 15.07 11.21
N PRO A 40 -9.95 15.29 10.33
CA PRO A 40 -10.57 14.21 9.55
C PRO A 40 -9.57 13.51 8.60
N LEU A 41 -8.46 14.17 8.27
CA LEU A 41 -7.40 13.60 7.46
C LEU A 41 -6.58 12.55 8.23
N ALA A 42 -6.32 12.73 9.53
CA ALA A 42 -5.61 11.78 10.39
C ALA A 42 -6.44 10.51 10.59
N ALA A 43 -7.74 10.66 10.90
CA ALA A 43 -8.65 9.52 11.01
C ALA A 43 -8.71 8.71 9.70
N TRP A 44 -8.73 9.39 8.55
CA TRP A 44 -8.70 8.75 7.24
C TRP A 44 -7.36 8.02 6.98
N LEU A 45 -6.22 8.62 7.32
CA LEU A 45 -4.90 8.00 7.18
C LEU A 45 -4.74 6.77 8.08
N ASP A 46 -5.24 6.81 9.31
CA ASP A 46 -5.22 5.68 10.24
C ASP A 46 -6.11 4.54 9.75
N GLN A 47 -7.28 4.86 9.20
CA GLN A 47 -8.12 3.86 8.54
C GLN A 47 -7.38 3.21 7.35
N GLN A 48 -6.73 4.00 6.50
CA GLN A 48 -5.95 3.47 5.37
C GLN A 48 -4.79 2.59 5.83
N ARG A 49 -4.09 2.96 6.91
CA ARG A 49 -3.01 2.15 7.50
C ARG A 49 -3.56 0.83 8.03
N ALA A 50 -4.71 0.84 8.71
CA ALA A 50 -5.35 -0.36 9.24
C ALA A 50 -5.78 -1.32 8.12
N GLU A 51 -6.40 -0.81 7.06
CA GLU A 51 -6.82 -1.59 5.89
C GLU A 51 -5.63 -2.26 5.19
N VAL A 52 -4.57 -1.49 4.91
CA VAL A 52 -3.35 -1.99 4.27
C VAL A 52 -2.64 -3.02 5.16
N SER A 53 -2.55 -2.77 6.47
CA SER A 53 -1.94 -3.71 7.43
C SER A 53 -2.71 -5.03 7.52
N ALA A 54 -4.04 -4.98 7.51
CA ALA A 54 -4.87 -6.17 7.45
C ALA A 54 -4.69 -6.93 6.13
N GLY A 55 -4.56 -6.21 5.00
CA GLY A 55 -4.23 -6.78 3.70
C GLY A 55 -2.89 -7.54 3.72
N ILE A 56 -1.84 -6.91 4.25
CA ILE A 56 -0.51 -7.53 4.44
C ILE A 56 -0.59 -8.80 5.28
N ALA A 57 -1.34 -8.78 6.39
CA ALA A 57 -1.51 -9.95 7.25
C ALA A 57 -2.15 -11.13 6.48
N ARG A 58 -3.19 -10.87 5.68
CA ARG A 58 -3.84 -11.88 4.84
C ARG A 58 -2.90 -12.44 3.76
N LEU A 59 -2.12 -11.58 3.11
CA LEU A 59 -1.13 -11.99 2.10
C LEU A 59 -0.07 -12.91 2.71
N ARG A 60 0.41 -12.59 3.92
CA ARG A 60 1.34 -13.45 4.67
C ARG A 60 0.72 -14.80 5.03
N GLU A 61 -0.51 -14.82 5.50
CA GLU A 61 -1.23 -16.08 5.78
C GLU A 61 -1.41 -16.93 4.52
N GLN A 62 -1.75 -16.30 3.39
CA GLN A 62 -1.84 -16.98 2.10
C GLN A 62 -0.48 -17.55 1.66
N ALA A 63 0.63 -16.84 1.89
CA ALA A 63 1.96 -17.33 1.55
C ALA A 63 2.29 -18.62 2.33
N VAL A 64 2.00 -18.65 3.63
CA VAL A 64 2.17 -19.86 4.47
C VAL A 64 1.35 -21.04 3.95
N LYS A 65 0.08 -20.80 3.56
CA LYS A 65 -0.78 -21.85 2.97
C LYS A 65 -0.20 -22.38 1.65
N ILE A 66 0.33 -21.50 0.81
CA ILE A 66 0.95 -21.91 -0.46
C ILE A 66 2.21 -22.75 -0.21
N GLU A 67 3.03 -22.40 0.79
CA GLU A 67 4.19 -23.23 1.18
C GLU A 67 3.80 -24.62 1.65
N GLN A 68 2.72 -24.73 2.44
CA GLN A 68 2.18 -26.04 2.86
C GLN A 68 1.71 -26.88 1.66
N ILE A 69 1.03 -26.25 0.70
CA ILE A 69 0.62 -26.91 -0.55
C ILE A 69 1.86 -27.38 -1.33
N LEU A 70 2.88 -26.53 -1.48
CA LEU A 70 4.13 -26.88 -2.16
C LEU A 70 4.85 -28.06 -1.50
N SER A 71 4.96 -28.04 -0.17
CA SER A 71 5.56 -29.13 0.60
C SER A 71 4.82 -30.45 0.37
N THR A 72 3.49 -30.41 0.41
CA THR A 72 2.63 -31.59 0.21
C THR A 72 2.75 -32.10 -1.22
N ALA A 73 2.63 -31.22 -2.22
CA ALA A 73 2.72 -31.59 -3.63
C ALA A 73 4.08 -32.18 -4.00
N ARG A 74 5.18 -31.67 -3.42
CA ARG A 74 6.54 -32.24 -3.60
C ARG A 74 6.66 -33.66 -3.04
N LYS A 75 6.13 -33.90 -1.84
CA LYS A 75 6.12 -35.25 -1.23
C LYS A 75 5.30 -36.21 -2.09
N SER A 76 4.10 -35.81 -2.51
CA SER A 76 3.24 -36.64 -3.35
C SER A 76 3.83 -36.89 -4.74
N HIS A 77 4.51 -35.90 -5.32
CA HIS A 77 5.26 -36.06 -6.57
C HIS A 77 6.35 -37.12 -6.44
N HIS A 78 7.14 -37.07 -5.37
CA HIS A 78 8.19 -38.06 -5.14
C HIS A 78 7.63 -39.48 -4.97
N GLN A 79 6.57 -39.63 -4.18
CA GLN A 79 5.89 -40.92 -4.00
C GLN A 79 5.29 -41.46 -5.30
N ALA A 80 4.77 -40.59 -6.17
CA ALA A 80 4.26 -41.00 -7.48
C ALA A 80 5.40 -41.54 -8.38
N LEU A 81 6.58 -40.90 -8.34
CA LEU A 81 7.76 -41.38 -9.06
C LEU A 81 8.25 -42.73 -8.52
N GLU A 82 8.30 -42.92 -7.20
CA GLU A 82 8.68 -44.19 -6.57
C GLU A 82 7.75 -45.35 -6.97
N ARG A 83 6.46 -45.05 -7.17
CA ARG A 83 5.46 -46.03 -7.60
C ARG A 83 5.42 -46.25 -9.12
N GLY A 84 6.22 -45.50 -9.89
CA GLY A 84 6.17 -45.50 -11.35
C GLY A 84 4.88 -44.91 -11.95
N ASP A 85 4.06 -44.22 -11.15
CA ASP A 85 2.83 -43.58 -11.61
C ASP A 85 3.15 -42.22 -12.24
N ARG A 86 3.51 -42.28 -13.52
CA ARG A 86 3.88 -41.12 -14.32
C ARG A 86 2.76 -40.08 -14.41
N LYS A 87 1.50 -40.50 -14.51
CA LYS A 87 0.35 -39.59 -14.65
C LYS A 87 0.10 -38.81 -13.36
N ALA A 88 0.22 -39.47 -12.21
CA ALA A 88 0.15 -38.80 -10.92
C ALA A 88 1.34 -37.83 -10.74
N ALA A 89 2.56 -38.24 -11.11
CA ALA A 89 3.74 -37.37 -11.03
C ALA A 89 3.57 -36.10 -11.88
N GLU A 90 3.12 -36.20 -13.13
CA GLU A 90 2.84 -35.06 -13.99
C GLU A 90 1.78 -34.11 -13.39
N THR A 91 0.74 -34.68 -12.76
CA THR A 91 -0.30 -33.90 -12.07
C THR A 91 0.27 -33.09 -10.90
N TYR A 92 1.11 -33.72 -10.06
CA TYR A 92 1.75 -33.03 -8.94
C TYR A 92 2.79 -32.01 -9.41
N ALA A 93 3.52 -32.28 -10.50
CA ALA A 93 4.44 -31.31 -11.10
C ALA A 93 3.69 -30.04 -11.56
N ALA A 94 2.56 -30.21 -12.25
CA ALA A 94 1.72 -29.07 -12.65
C ALA A 94 1.12 -28.31 -11.45
N ALA A 95 0.83 -29.00 -10.35
CA ALA A 95 0.39 -28.36 -9.11
C ALA A 95 1.51 -27.54 -8.45
N ILE A 96 2.75 -28.06 -8.44
CA ILE A 96 3.93 -27.36 -7.92
C ILE A 96 4.19 -26.07 -8.70
N VAL A 97 4.12 -26.11 -10.03
CA VAL A 97 4.30 -24.92 -10.89
C VAL A 97 3.24 -23.86 -10.56
N ARG A 98 1.95 -24.23 -10.56
CA ARG A 98 0.86 -23.30 -10.24
C ARG A 98 0.98 -22.70 -8.83
N ALA A 99 1.38 -23.51 -7.85
CA ALA A 99 1.60 -23.02 -6.49
C ALA A 99 2.80 -22.06 -6.41
N ARG A 100 3.85 -22.29 -7.19
CA ARG A 100 5.01 -21.36 -7.29
C ARG A 100 4.59 -20.01 -7.88
N GLU A 101 3.85 -20.03 -8.99
CA GLU A 101 3.33 -18.80 -9.62
C GLU A 101 2.42 -18.01 -8.67
N ALA A 102 1.56 -18.71 -7.91
CA ALA A 102 0.73 -18.09 -6.90
C ALA A 102 1.55 -17.47 -5.76
N PHE A 103 2.63 -18.14 -5.32
CA PHE A 103 3.55 -17.62 -4.31
C PHE A 103 4.22 -16.35 -4.81
N ASP A 104 4.81 -16.38 -6.01
CA ASP A 104 5.52 -15.24 -6.59
C ASP A 104 4.61 -14.02 -6.77
N LYS A 105 3.36 -14.24 -7.22
CA LYS A 105 2.34 -13.19 -7.32
C LYS A 105 2.00 -12.60 -5.94
N ASN A 106 1.87 -13.45 -4.92
CA ASN A 106 1.56 -13.02 -3.57
C ASN A 106 2.74 -12.20 -2.98
N THR A 107 3.97 -12.64 -3.18
CA THR A 107 5.18 -11.90 -2.77
C THR A 107 5.29 -10.54 -3.46
N ALA A 108 5.01 -10.46 -4.76
CA ALA A 108 4.97 -9.20 -5.49
C ALA A 108 3.90 -8.24 -4.93
N THR A 109 2.71 -8.77 -4.62
CA THR A 109 1.62 -7.98 -4.02
C THR A 109 1.99 -7.49 -2.62
N LEU A 110 2.62 -8.34 -1.81
CA LEU A 110 3.10 -8.00 -0.48
C LEU A 110 4.14 -6.86 -0.52
N ALA A 111 5.03 -6.85 -1.50
CA ALA A 111 6.01 -5.78 -1.68
C ALA A 111 5.32 -4.43 -1.94
N VAL A 112 4.35 -4.39 -2.85
CA VAL A 112 3.59 -3.18 -3.19
C VAL A 112 2.80 -2.65 -1.98
N GLU A 113 2.08 -3.51 -1.26
CA GLU A 113 1.31 -3.09 -0.08
C GLU A 113 2.23 -2.65 1.07
N SER A 114 3.41 -3.26 1.21
CA SER A 114 4.41 -2.82 2.21
C SER A 114 4.97 -1.43 1.89
N GLU A 115 5.24 -1.15 0.61
CA GLU A 115 5.65 0.19 0.17
C GLU A 115 4.53 1.22 0.39
N ARG A 116 3.27 0.85 0.11
CA ARG A 116 2.10 1.68 0.37
C ARG A 116 1.97 2.00 1.87
N LEU A 117 2.18 1.01 2.74
CA LEU A 117 2.18 1.23 4.19
C LEU A 117 3.30 2.19 4.62
N ALA A 118 4.51 2.03 4.07
CA ALA A 118 5.63 2.92 4.35
C ALA A 118 5.38 4.36 3.85
N ALA A 119 4.70 4.53 2.71
CA ALA A 119 4.28 5.84 2.22
C ALA A 119 3.24 6.49 3.14
N LEU A 120 2.25 5.73 3.60
CA LEU A 120 1.26 6.20 4.59
C LEU A 120 1.90 6.54 5.94
N ALA A 121 2.95 5.82 6.35
CA ALA A 121 3.74 6.14 7.54
C ALA A 121 4.38 7.54 7.43
N ARG A 122 5.14 7.77 6.35
CA ARG A 122 5.80 9.06 6.08
C ARG A 122 4.83 10.23 5.96
N ALA A 123 3.66 10.03 5.34
CA ALA A 123 2.65 11.08 5.21
C ALA A 123 2.10 11.55 6.57
N GLY A 124 2.03 10.65 7.57
CA GLY A 124 1.68 11.02 8.94
C GLY A 124 2.81 11.75 9.67
N ASP A 125 4.07 11.39 9.42
CA ASP A 125 5.24 12.02 10.05
C ASP A 125 5.51 13.45 9.53
N CYS A 126 5.16 13.77 8.28
CA CYS A 126 5.26 15.15 7.79
C CYS A 126 4.39 16.15 8.59
N ARG A 127 3.42 15.64 9.38
CA ARG A 127 2.56 16.44 10.25
C ARG A 127 3.19 16.77 11.61
N THR A 128 4.20 16.03 12.05
CA THR A 128 4.89 16.24 13.34
C THR A 128 6.09 17.18 13.23
N MET A 129 6.37 17.72 12.04
CA MET A 129 7.29 18.85 11.88
C MET A 129 6.74 20.05 12.68
N PRO A 130 7.53 20.65 13.60
CA PRO A 130 7.09 21.83 14.32
C PRO A 130 6.74 22.92 13.29
N ARG A 131 5.55 23.52 13.41
CA ARG A 131 5.22 24.77 12.70
C ARG A 131 6.42 25.69 12.90
N LEU A 132 7.12 26.03 11.81
CA LEU A 132 8.08 27.12 11.82
C LEU A 132 7.32 28.33 12.38
N GLN A 133 7.61 28.69 13.62
CA GLN A 133 7.07 29.89 14.24
C GLN A 133 7.48 31.04 13.33
N SER A 134 6.51 31.65 12.64
CA SER A 134 6.74 32.94 12.00
C SER A 134 7.35 33.86 13.05
N PRO A 135 8.50 34.49 12.79
CA PRO A 135 9.03 35.47 13.73
C PRO A 135 7.96 36.53 13.94
N ALA A 136 7.68 36.79 15.22
CA ALA A 136 6.73 37.78 15.68
C ALA A 136 6.90 39.06 14.85
N SER A 137 5.77 39.55 14.35
CA SER A 137 5.67 40.86 13.72
C SER A 137 5.85 41.93 14.80
N ASP A 138 7.09 42.11 15.26
CA ASP A 138 7.53 43.31 15.98
C ASP A 138 7.60 44.45 14.98
N ALA A 139 6.49 45.13 14.79
CA ALA A 139 6.42 46.52 14.37
C ALA A 139 4.96 46.95 14.42
N VAL A 140 4.61 47.85 15.34
CA VAL A 140 4.16 49.22 15.03
C VAL A 140 4.12 50.01 16.36
N PRO A 141 4.86 51.15 16.48
CA PRO A 141 4.68 52.12 17.56
C PRO A 141 3.43 52.99 17.41
#